data_AF-A0A913YLS8-F1
#
_entry.id   AF-A0A913YLS8-F1
#
_cell.length_a   1.000
_cell.length_b   1.000
_cell.length_c   1.000
_cell.angle_alpha   90.00
_cell.angle_beta   90.00
_cell.angle_gamma   90.00
#
_symmetry.space_group_name_H-M   'P 1'
#
loop_
_entity.id
_entity.type
_entity.pdbx_description
1 polymer ?
#
loop_
_entity_poly.entity_id
_entity_poly.type
_entity_poly.pdbx_seq_one_letter_code
_entity_poly.pdbx_strand_id
1 'polypeptide(L)'
;MLIHTPTPGKLLATYDGLLKMKEEGLVRSVGVSNFGVHHLEELRKAGKPTPAVNQIELNCFWRKEDIVEYCHKHDIAVMGYSPLFRNRKSDDPVLVEMSK
;
A
#
# COMPACT_ATOMS: atom_id res chain seq x y z
N MET A 1 -11.63 0.60 3.04
CA MET A 1 -11.47 -0.86 2.98
C MET A 1 -10.24 -1.17 2.15
N LEU A 2 -9.38 -2.10 2.59
CA LEU A 2 -8.17 -2.49 1.87
C LEU A 2 -8.23 -3.97 1.49
N ILE A 3 -7.78 -4.31 0.28
CA ILE A 3 -7.38 -5.69 -0.01
C ILE A 3 -6.08 -5.95 0.76
N HIS A 4 -6.07 -6.94 1.65
CA HIS A 4 -4.93 -7.14 2.54
C HIS A 4 -3.64 -7.57 1.81
N THR A 5 -3.76 -8.45 0.81
CA THR A 5 -2.65 -8.95 0.00
C THR A 5 -3.15 -9.30 -1.40
N PRO A 6 -2.38 -9.02 -2.47
CA PRO A 6 -2.77 -9.43 -3.82
C PRO A 6 -2.80 -10.96 -3.90
N THR A 7 -3.92 -11.50 -4.39
CA THR A 7 -4.06 -12.95 -4.63
C THR A 7 -4.04 -13.19 -6.15
N PRO A 8 -3.06 -13.96 -6.66
CA PRO A 8 -2.96 -14.26 -8.09
C PRO A 8 -4.28 -14.79 -8.66
N GLY A 9 -4.69 -14.27 -9.82
CA GLY A 9 -5.92 -14.66 -10.51
C GLY A 9 -7.23 -14.18 -9.88
N LYS A 10 -7.20 -13.56 -8.68
CA LYS A 10 -8.39 -13.05 -7.99
C LYS A 10 -8.36 -11.54 -7.77
N LEU A 11 -7.24 -10.89 -8.07
CA LEU A 11 -7.00 -9.48 -7.80
C LEU A 11 -8.10 -8.58 -8.38
N LEU A 12 -8.35 -8.66 -9.70
CA LEU A 12 -9.34 -7.81 -10.38
C LEU A 12 -10.75 -8.02 -9.83
N ALA A 13 -11.18 -9.28 -9.72
CA ALA A 13 -12.51 -9.62 -9.20
C ALA A 13 -12.71 -9.14 -7.75
N THR A 14 -11.67 -9.24 -6.92
CA THR A 14 -11.71 -8.75 -5.54
C THR A 14 -11.82 -7.23 -5.50
N TYR A 15 -11.06 -6.53 -6.34
CA TYR A 15 -11.12 -5.07 -6.43
C TYR A 15 -12.48 -4.57 -6.92
N ASP A 16 -13.08 -5.26 -7.89
CA ASP A 16 -14.44 -4.97 -8.36
C ASP A 16 -15.49 -5.10 -7.26
N GLY A 17 -15.36 -6.13 -6.41
CA GLY A 17 -16.20 -6.27 -5.22
C GLY A 17 -16.11 -5.08 -4.28
N LEU A 18 -14.90 -4.56 -4.03
CA LEU A 18 -14.70 -3.38 -3.19
C LEU A 18 -15.26 -2.10 -3.83
N LEU A 19 -15.14 -1.95 -5.16
CA LEU A 19 -15.72 -0.83 -5.89
C LEU A 19 -17.25 -0.84 -5.79
N LYS A 20 -17.88 -2.01 -5.92
CA LYS A 20 -19.31 -2.17 -5.72
C LYS A 20 -19.74 -1.79 -4.30
N MET A 21 -19.00 -2.23 -3.28
CA MET A 21 -19.28 -1.82 -1.89
C MET A 21 -19.18 -0.30 -1.69
N LYS A 22 -18.31 0.38 -2.44
CA LYS A 22 -18.19 1.84 -2.41
C LYS A 22 -19.39 2.51 -3.07
N GLU A 23 -19.82 2.00 -4.23
CA GLU A 23 -21.00 2.47 -4.94
C GLU A 23 -22.29 2.31 -4.11
N GLU A 24 -22.42 1.19 -3.39
CA GLU A 24 -23.52 0.93 -2.45
C GLU A 24 -23.42 1.76 -1.15
N GLY A 25 -22.36 2.58 -0.99
CA GLY A 25 -22.17 3.43 0.18
C GLY A 25 -21.71 2.71 1.45
N LEU A 26 -21.41 1.41 1.37
CA LEU A 26 -20.94 0.60 2.51
C LEU A 26 -19.54 1.00 2.97
N VAL A 27 -18.72 1.51 2.06
CA VAL A 27 -17.36 2.00 2.35
C VAL A 27 -17.13 3.35 1.69
N ARG A 28 -16.46 4.27 2.40
CA ARG A 28 -16.14 5.60 1.84
C ARG A 28 -15.01 5.57 0.82
N SER A 29 -14.06 4.65 0.98
CA SER A 29 -12.84 4.59 0.15
C SER A 29 -12.33 3.17 0.00
N VAL A 30 -11.73 2.91 -1.17
CA VAL A 30 -11.14 1.64 -1.57
C VAL A 30 -9.63 1.85 -1.72
N GLY A 31 -8.86 0.96 -1.12
CA GLY A 31 -7.41 0.94 -1.23
C GLY A 31 -6.88 -0.49 -1.24
N VAL A 32 -5.57 -0.63 -1.17
CA VAL A 32 -4.87 -1.91 -1.20
C VAL A 32 -3.78 -1.96 -0.13
N SER A 33 -3.28 -3.15 0.15
CA SER A 33 -2.18 -3.40 1.07
C SER A 33 -1.27 -4.48 0.49
N ASN A 34 0.04 -4.32 0.67
CA ASN A 34 1.07 -5.23 0.17
C ASN A 34 1.14 -5.34 -1.37
N PHE A 35 0.71 -4.31 -2.10
CA PHE A 35 0.78 -4.30 -3.56
C PHE A 35 2.13 -3.72 -4.02
N GLY A 36 2.87 -4.53 -4.79
CA GLY A 36 3.99 -4.04 -5.60
C GLY A 36 3.54 -3.36 -6.90
N VAL A 37 4.47 -2.70 -7.60
CA VAL A 37 4.19 -1.93 -8.83
C VAL A 37 3.45 -2.75 -9.89
N HIS A 38 3.83 -4.01 -10.11
CA HIS A 38 3.19 -4.87 -11.11
C HIS A 38 1.71 -5.13 -10.81
N HIS A 39 1.32 -5.26 -9.54
CA HIS A 39 -0.08 -5.41 -9.14
C HIS A 39 -0.89 -4.12 -9.34
N LEU A 40 -0.28 -2.96 -9.06
CA LEU A 40 -0.92 -1.66 -9.30
C LEU A 40 -1.07 -1.40 -10.80
N GLU A 41 -0.09 -1.80 -11.60
CA GLU A 41 -0.17 -1.77 -13.06
C GLU A 41 -1.23 -2.73 -13.61
N GLU A 42 -1.44 -3.90 -13.00
CA GLU A 42 -2.53 -4.82 -13.37
C GLU A 42 -3.89 -4.15 -13.22
N LEU A 43 -4.13 -3.47 -12.09
CA LEU A 43 -5.35 -2.66 -11.87
C LEU A 43 -5.50 -1.56 -12.92
N ARG A 44 -4.43 -0.80 -13.16
CA ARG A 44 -4.42 0.32 -14.11
C ARG A 44 -4.69 -0.15 -15.54
N LYS A 45 -4.03 -1.21 -15.99
CA LYS A 45 -4.21 -1.81 -17.32
C LYS A 45 -5.60 -2.39 -17.51
N ALA A 46 -6.23 -2.88 -16.45
CA ALA A 46 -7.63 -3.31 -16.45
C ALA A 46 -8.63 -2.13 -16.37
N GLY A 47 -8.16 -0.88 -16.44
CA GLY A 47 -9.01 0.31 -16.42
C GLY A 47 -9.69 0.59 -15.07
N LYS A 48 -9.18 0.01 -13.97
CA LYS A 48 -9.78 0.21 -12.65
C LYS A 48 -9.42 1.59 -12.09
N PRO A 49 -10.33 2.23 -11.33
CA PRO A 49 -10.00 3.44 -10.59
C PRO A 49 -8.78 3.23 -9.69
N THR A 50 -7.89 4.22 -9.65
CA THR A 50 -6.70 4.24 -8.81
C THR A 50 -7.07 3.99 -7.34
N PRO A 51 -6.39 3.07 -6.63
CA PRO A 51 -6.57 2.90 -5.19
C PRO A 51 -6.28 4.19 -4.44
N ALA A 52 -7.09 4.52 -3.44
CA ALA A 52 -6.87 5.73 -2.64
C ALA A 52 -5.57 5.64 -1.80
N VAL A 53 -5.17 4.42 -1.42
CA VAL A 53 -4.00 4.16 -0.60
C VAL A 53 -3.39 2.80 -0.95
N ASN A 54 -2.07 2.69 -0.83
CA ASN A 54 -1.34 1.43 -0.77
C ASN A 54 -0.62 1.32 0.59
N GLN A 55 -1.10 0.43 1.46
CA GLN A 55 -0.47 0.17 2.76
C GLN A 55 0.65 -0.87 2.61
N ILE A 56 1.89 -0.51 2.91
CA ILE A 56 3.07 -1.39 2.71
C ILE A 56 4.01 -1.37 3.91
N GLU A 57 4.83 -2.41 4.06
CA GLU A 57 5.91 -2.38 5.06
C GLU A 57 6.90 -1.31 4.67
N LEU A 58 7.00 -0.28 5.50
CA LEU A 58 7.80 0.89 5.22
C LEU A 58 8.46 1.37 6.51
N ASN A 59 9.79 1.43 6.51
CA ASN A 59 10.59 1.92 7.61
C ASN A 59 11.96 2.39 7.09
N CYS A 60 12.77 3.01 7.95
CA CYS A 60 14.08 3.55 7.58
C CYS A 60 15.04 2.51 6.96
N PHE A 61 14.89 1.23 7.31
CA PHE A 61 15.70 0.12 6.77
C PHE A 61 15.08 -0.54 5.54
N TRP A 62 13.80 -0.26 5.26
CA TRP A 62 13.02 -0.92 4.20
C TRP A 62 12.10 0.10 3.52
N ARG A 63 12.72 0.92 2.66
CA ARG A 63 12.11 2.13 2.10
C ARG A 63 11.24 1.92 0.86
N LYS A 64 11.35 0.76 0.17
CA LYS A 64 10.55 0.39 -1.01
C LYS A 64 10.38 1.55 -2.03
N GLU A 65 11.49 2.19 -2.39
CA GLU A 65 11.50 3.45 -3.16
C GLU A 65 10.72 3.32 -4.47
N ASP A 66 10.88 2.21 -5.18
CA ASP A 66 10.16 1.90 -6.41
C ASP A 66 8.62 1.96 -6.26
N ILE A 67 8.11 1.38 -5.17
CA ILE A 67 6.67 1.38 -4.88
C ILE A 67 6.20 2.75 -4.42
N VAL A 68 6.99 3.45 -3.60
CA VAL A 68 6.67 4.80 -3.10
C VAL A 68 6.60 5.81 -4.23
N GLU A 69 7.61 5.83 -5.10
CA GLU A 69 7.65 6.71 -6.28
C GLU A 69 6.49 6.45 -7.23
N TYR A 70 6.18 5.18 -7.49
CA TYR A 70 5.00 4.82 -8.28
C TYR A 70 3.72 5.34 -7.64
N CYS A 71 3.54 5.15 -6.33
CA CYS A 71 2.35 5.62 -5.64
C CYS A 71 2.21 7.15 -5.73
N HIS A 72 3.28 7.91 -5.48
CA HIS A 72 3.27 9.37 -5.60
C HIS A 72 2.96 9.84 -7.02
N LYS A 73 3.54 9.20 -8.04
CA LYS A 73 3.30 9.54 -9.46
C LYS A 73 1.85 9.33 -9.89
N HIS A 74 1.13 8.43 -9.23
CA HIS A 74 -0.23 8.02 -9.59
C HIS A 74 -1.28 8.46 -8.56
N ASP A 75 -0.97 9.45 -7.72
CA ASP A 75 -1.88 9.99 -6.70
C ASP A 75 -2.42 8.94 -5.71
N ILE A 76 -1.61 7.92 -5.41
CA ILE A 76 -1.89 6.89 -4.41
C ILE A 76 -1.22 7.29 -3.10
N ALA A 77 -1.99 7.45 -2.02
CA ALA A 77 -1.40 7.69 -0.72
C ALA A 77 -0.58 6.46 -0.26
N VAL A 78 0.62 6.68 0.26
CA VAL A 78 1.42 5.62 0.88
C VAL A 78 1.09 5.56 2.37
N MET A 79 0.83 4.36 2.89
CA MET A 79 0.62 4.13 4.32
C MET A 79 1.60 3.08 4.83
N GLY A 80 2.53 3.49 5.71
CA GLY A 80 3.51 2.57 6.29
C GLY A 80 2.91 1.71 7.41
N TYR A 81 3.13 0.39 7.36
CA TYR A 81 2.97 -0.49 8.53
C TYR A 81 4.33 -1.04 8.99
N SER A 82 4.39 -1.56 10.22
CA SER A 82 5.65 -1.89 10.91
C SER A 82 6.70 -0.76 10.86
N PRO A 83 6.31 0.51 11.14
CA PRO A 83 7.18 1.67 10.88
C PRO A 83 8.47 1.67 11.71
N LEU A 84 8.46 1.03 12.88
CA LEU A 84 9.62 0.91 13.78
C LEU A 84 10.38 -0.41 13.58
N PHE A 85 10.25 -1.03 12.42
CA PHE A 85 10.87 -2.32 12.10
C PHE A 85 10.62 -3.40 13.18
N ARG A 86 9.39 -3.40 13.73
CA ARG A 86 8.97 -4.27 14.84
C ARG A 86 9.91 -4.21 16.06
N ASN A 87 10.46 -3.03 16.33
CA ASN A 87 11.42 -2.74 17.41
C ASN A 87 12.77 -3.50 17.31
N ARG A 88 13.07 -4.16 16.18
CA ARG A 88 14.27 -4.99 16.01
C ARG A 88 15.58 -4.21 15.82
N LYS A 89 15.48 -2.89 15.71
CA LYS A 89 16.59 -1.95 15.47
C LYS A 89 16.53 -0.76 16.42
N SER A 90 16.01 -0.98 17.63
CA SER A 90 15.88 0.08 18.64
C SER A 90 17.23 0.56 19.19
N ASP A 91 18.27 -0.24 19.02
CA ASP A 91 19.65 0.00 19.41
C ASP A 91 20.54 0.49 18.24
N ASP A 92 19.95 0.78 17.07
CA ASP A 92 20.70 1.31 15.94
C ASP A 92 21.40 2.63 16.32
N PRO A 93 22.74 2.71 16.20
CA PRO A 93 23.50 3.84 16.75
C PRO A 93 23.12 5.17 16.10
N VAL A 94 22.76 5.16 14.81
CA VAL A 94 22.32 6.37 14.09
C VAL A 94 20.96 6.82 14.61
N LEU A 95 20.01 5.89 14.80
CA LEU A 95 18.69 6.22 15.35
C LEU A 95 18.77 6.73 16.79
N VAL A 96 19.62 6.11 17.62
CA VAL A 96 19.85 6.54 19.01
C VAL A 96 20.49 7.92 19.05
N GLU A 97 21.48 8.19 18.20
CA GLU A 97 22.10 9.51 18.08
C GLU A 97 21.09 10.59 17.67
N MET A 98 20.25 10.31 16.66
CA MET A 98 19.22 11.24 16.16
C MET A 98 18.06 11.49 17.13
N SER A 99 17.89 10.67 18.17
CA SER A 99 16.80 10.79 19.15
C SER A 99 17.10 11.74 20.32
N LYS A 100 18.33 12.25 20.41
CA LYS A 100 18.77 13.22 21.41
C LYS A 100 18.43 14.65 20.96
#